data_AF-A0A838F1R2-F1
#
_entry.id   AF-A0A838F1R2-F1
#
_cell.length_a   1.000
_cell.length_b   1.000
_cell.length_c   1.000
_cell.angle_alpha   90.00
_cell.angle_beta   90.00
_cell.angle_gamma   90.00
#
_symmetry.space_group_name_H-M   'P 1'
#
loop_
_entity.id
_entity.type
_entity.pdbx_description
1 polymer ?
#
loop_
_entity_poly.entity_id
_entity_poly.type
_entity_poly.pdbx_seq_one_letter_code
_entity_poly.pdbx_strand_id
1 'polypeptide(L)'
;MNIQLIDWLFVIAYVVAIFVIALVSRETMHEADLKTPEEIAQEKYLANKSLSFFESICSIIATEVSALTFIGIPAFAFKNNFSFIQIYIGAIAARFIIAVVFLPRVYDQGLTIYEVMAKATGLPSGRRTVALFYSCSKVVSVGVRLFSGSILVAQFFGVSTPVALTGVTLLTLVYIQVGGLKAVVRTDILQLSLFIIGGTLAHYLIPKVSGQDWGDMMLMAQAAGKTSFVDFTNPWPFIIGLMGGFLFDMSTHGVDQDFAQRITANKSIRG
;
A
#
# COMPACT_ATOMS: atom_id res chain seq x y z
N MET A 1 -18.48 -1.14 -22.54
CA MET A 1 -17.85 0.18 -22.80
C MET A 1 -17.00 0.00 -24.05
N ASN A 2 -17.06 0.89 -25.04
CA ASN A 2 -16.17 0.78 -26.22
C ASN A 2 -14.81 1.36 -25.83
N ILE A 3 -13.82 0.48 -25.64
CA ILE A 3 -12.44 0.87 -25.33
C ILE A 3 -11.84 1.46 -26.59
N GLN A 4 -11.39 2.71 -26.51
CA GLN A 4 -10.77 3.39 -27.64
C GLN A 4 -9.34 2.88 -27.85
N LEU A 5 -8.78 3.09 -29.05
CA LEU A 5 -7.39 2.73 -29.34
C LEU A 5 -6.41 3.39 -28.34
N ILE A 6 -6.68 4.63 -27.95
CA ILE A 6 -5.85 5.37 -27.00
C ILE A 6 -5.80 4.68 -25.62
N ASP A 7 -6.92 4.13 -25.17
CA ASP A 7 -7.00 3.42 -23.89
C ASP A 7 -6.11 2.17 -23.91
N TRP A 8 -6.16 1.41 -25.01
CA TRP A 8 -5.28 0.25 -25.22
C TRP A 8 -3.80 0.64 -25.24
N LEU A 9 -3.45 1.75 -25.87
CA LEU A 9 -2.07 2.24 -25.88
C LEU A 9 -1.58 2.54 -24.47
N PHE A 10 -2.40 3.18 -23.63
CA PHE A 10 -2.05 3.44 -22.23
C PHE A 10 -1.87 2.16 -21.42
N VAL A 11 -2.78 1.19 -21.57
CA VAL A 11 -2.70 -0.11 -20.89
C VAL A 11 -1.43 -0.87 -21.31
N ILE A 12 -1.16 -0.97 -22.61
CA ILE A 12 0.02 -1.67 -23.13
C ILE A 12 1.29 -0.96 -22.66
N ALA A 13 1.35 0.37 -22.76
CA ALA A 13 2.50 1.15 -22.29
C ALA A 13 2.75 0.94 -20.79
N TYR A 14 1.70 0.91 -19.96
CA TYR A 14 1.79 0.62 -18.53
C TYR A 14 2.34 -0.79 -18.26
N VAL A 15 1.80 -1.81 -18.92
CA VAL A 15 2.28 -3.20 -18.76
C VAL A 15 3.73 -3.34 -19.19
N VAL A 16 4.09 -2.78 -20.35
CA VAL A 16 5.48 -2.77 -20.84
C VAL A 16 6.39 -2.05 -19.85
N ALA A 17 5.98 -0.89 -19.31
CA ALA A 17 6.76 -0.15 -18.34
C ALA A 17 7.02 -0.96 -17.06
N ILE A 18 6.03 -1.70 -16.54
CA ILE A 18 6.22 -2.60 -15.40
C ILE A 18 7.28 -3.65 -15.69
N PHE A 19 7.20 -4.33 -16.83
CA PHE A 19 8.16 -5.37 -17.19
C PHE A 19 9.57 -4.80 -17.45
N VAL A 20 9.67 -3.64 -18.10
CA VAL A 20 10.94 -2.94 -18.29
C VAL A 20 11.55 -2.56 -16.95
N ILE A 21 10.77 -1.98 -16.03
CA ILE A 21 11.24 -1.66 -14.67
C ILE A 21 11.69 -2.94 -13.96
N ALA A 22 10.93 -4.03 -14.03
CA ALA A 22 11.30 -5.29 -13.40
C ALA A 22 12.61 -5.86 -13.96
N LEU A 23 12.80 -5.83 -15.28
CA LEU A 23 14.02 -6.29 -15.95
C LEU A 23 15.24 -5.40 -15.68
N VAL A 24 15.06 -4.07 -15.64
CA VAL A 24 16.14 -3.12 -15.32
C VAL A 24 16.49 -3.13 -13.84
N SER A 25 15.52 -3.45 -12.98
CA SER A 25 15.70 -3.51 -11.52
C SER A 25 16.20 -4.86 -11.04
N ARG A 26 16.27 -5.84 -11.94
CA ARG A 26 17.05 -7.06 -11.74
C ARG A 26 18.52 -6.66 -11.67
N GLU A 27 19.05 -6.54 -10.46
CA GLU A 27 20.45 -6.21 -10.27
C GLU A 27 21.34 -7.36 -10.74
N THR A 28 22.48 -6.98 -11.29
CA THR A 28 23.49 -7.82 -11.94
C THR A 28 24.35 -8.60 -10.96
N MET A 29 23.88 -8.88 -9.74
CA MET A 29 24.50 -9.90 -8.91
C MET A 29 24.02 -11.23 -9.47
N HIS A 30 24.89 -11.90 -10.22
CA HIS A 30 24.58 -13.24 -10.68
C HIS A 30 24.29 -14.09 -9.44
N GLU A 31 23.19 -14.85 -9.44
CA GLU A 31 22.97 -15.93 -8.44
C GLU A 31 24.20 -16.84 -8.28
N ALA A 32 25.10 -16.86 -9.27
CA ALA A 32 26.39 -17.56 -9.24
C ALA A 32 27.43 -16.99 -8.25
N ASP A 33 27.31 -15.74 -7.80
CA ASP A 33 28.24 -15.10 -6.85
C ASP A 33 27.77 -15.18 -5.39
N LEU A 34 26.48 -15.48 -5.16
CA LEU A 34 25.89 -15.63 -3.83
C LEU A 34 26.09 -17.08 -3.37
N LYS A 35 26.93 -17.30 -2.35
CA LYS A 35 27.37 -18.64 -1.96
C LYS A 35 26.56 -19.21 -0.82
N THR A 36 25.80 -18.38 -0.11
CA THR A 36 25.03 -18.79 1.07
C THR A 36 23.53 -18.47 0.94
N PRO A 37 22.65 -19.29 1.56
CA PRO A 37 21.22 -19.00 1.63
C PRO A 37 20.90 -17.64 2.27
N GLU A 38 21.77 -17.13 3.14
CA GLU A 38 21.61 -15.84 3.81
C GLU A 38 21.85 -14.66 2.86
N GLU A 39 22.89 -14.73 2.04
CA GLU A 39 23.18 -13.72 1.00
C GLU A 39 22.03 -13.64 -0.03
N ILE A 40 21.52 -14.80 -0.47
CA ILE A 40 20.36 -14.88 -1.37
C ILE A 40 19.12 -14.25 -0.73
N ALA A 41 18.87 -14.51 0.57
CA ALA A 41 17.75 -13.93 1.28
C ALA A 41 17.90 -12.40 1.46
N GLN A 42 19.10 -11.92 1.78
CA GLN A 42 19.37 -10.48 1.92
C GLN A 42 19.20 -9.73 0.60
N GLU A 43 19.65 -10.31 -0.52
CA GLU A 43 19.46 -9.71 -1.83
C GLU A 43 17.98 -9.68 -2.21
N LYS A 44 17.31 -10.84 -2.15
CA LYS A 44 15.93 -10.98 -2.62
C LYS A 44 14.91 -10.22 -1.75
N TYR A 45 15.10 -10.19 -0.43
CA TYR A 45 14.12 -9.66 0.53
C TYR A 45 14.51 -8.36 1.22
N LEU A 46 15.77 -7.90 1.11
CA LEU A 46 16.21 -6.60 1.65
C LEU A 46 16.87 -5.71 0.61
N ALA A 47 16.90 -6.13 -0.67
CA ALA A 47 17.55 -5.40 -1.76
C ALA A 47 18.99 -4.97 -1.41
N ASN A 48 19.68 -5.78 -0.60
CA ASN A 48 21.01 -5.51 -0.05
C ASN A 48 21.18 -4.10 0.56
N LYS A 49 20.14 -3.61 1.25
CA LYS A 49 20.06 -2.25 1.82
C LYS A 49 20.32 -1.12 0.80
N SER A 50 20.01 -1.34 -0.47
CA SER A 50 20.30 -0.38 -1.55
C SER A 50 19.19 0.64 -1.78
N LEU A 51 18.05 0.53 -1.08
CA LEU A 51 16.94 1.46 -1.26
C LEU A 51 17.28 2.84 -0.67
N SER A 52 16.91 3.87 -1.41
CA SER A 52 16.88 5.23 -0.90
C SER A 52 15.66 5.45 0.01
N PHE A 53 15.76 6.43 0.90
CA PHE A 53 14.64 6.85 1.75
C PHE A 53 13.38 7.17 0.95
N PHE A 54 13.54 7.84 -0.20
CA PHE A 54 12.43 8.18 -1.10
C PHE A 54 11.77 6.92 -1.70
N GLU A 55 12.56 5.98 -2.21
CA GLU A 55 12.05 4.72 -2.75
C GLU A 55 11.24 3.94 -1.70
N SER A 56 11.76 3.87 -0.47
CA SER A 56 11.11 3.20 0.65
C SER A 56 9.79 3.85 1.04
N ILE A 57 9.74 5.18 1.18
CA ILE A 57 8.49 5.90 1.51
C ILE A 57 7.45 5.74 0.41
N CYS A 58 7.82 5.93 -0.85
CA CYS A 58 6.88 5.80 -1.95
C CYS A 58 6.30 4.38 -2.02
N SER A 59 7.13 3.34 -1.83
CA SER A 59 6.66 1.96 -1.85
C SER A 59 5.77 1.61 -0.63
N ILE A 60 6.06 2.18 0.55
CA ILE A 60 5.18 2.08 1.71
C ILE A 60 3.81 2.68 1.39
N ILE A 61 3.76 3.93 0.89
CA ILE A 61 2.51 4.61 0.55
C ILE A 61 1.74 3.84 -0.54
N ALA A 62 2.43 3.36 -1.58
CA ALA A 62 1.83 2.56 -2.63
C ALA A 62 1.18 1.27 -2.11
N THR A 63 1.80 0.63 -1.11
CA THR A 63 1.31 -0.61 -0.50
C THR A 63 0.10 -0.36 0.41
N GLU A 64 0.03 0.82 1.05
CA GLU A 64 -1.09 1.22 1.89
C GLU A 64 -2.37 1.50 1.09
N VAL A 65 -2.21 2.10 -0.09
CA VAL A 65 -3.34 2.57 -0.90
C VAL A 65 -3.81 1.48 -1.85
N SER A 66 -5.06 1.03 -1.67
CA SER A 66 -5.66 -0.02 -2.50
C SER A 66 -6.78 0.50 -3.40
N ALA A 67 -7.17 -0.30 -4.39
CA ALA A 67 -8.36 -0.07 -5.20
C ALA A 67 -9.62 0.12 -4.35
N LEU A 68 -9.73 -0.62 -3.24
CA LEU A 68 -10.83 -0.50 -2.29
C LEU A 68 -10.81 0.86 -1.58
N THR A 69 -9.64 1.37 -1.22
CA THR A 69 -9.51 2.71 -0.61
C THR A 69 -9.93 3.80 -1.59
N PHE A 70 -9.45 3.71 -2.84
CA PHE A 70 -9.69 4.73 -3.87
C PHE A 70 -11.16 4.96 -4.17
N ILE A 71 -11.96 3.89 -4.19
CA ILE A 71 -13.40 3.97 -4.49
C ILE A 71 -14.22 4.00 -3.19
N GLY A 72 -13.76 3.29 -2.17
CA GLY A 72 -14.46 3.14 -0.90
C GLY A 72 -14.54 4.42 -0.10
N ILE A 73 -13.46 5.22 -0.04
CA ILE A 73 -13.47 6.48 0.73
C ILE A 73 -14.43 7.52 0.10
N PRO A 74 -14.39 7.80 -1.22
CA PRO A 74 -15.39 8.66 -1.85
C PRO A 74 -16.82 8.12 -1.70
N ALA A 75 -17.04 6.81 -1.85
CA ALA A 75 -18.36 6.20 -1.67
C ALA A 75 -18.86 6.33 -0.23
N PHE A 76 -17.98 6.17 0.77
CA PHE A 76 -18.28 6.39 2.17
C PHE A 76 -18.64 7.85 2.43
N ALA A 77 -17.83 8.80 1.94
CA ALA A 77 -18.08 10.23 2.11
C ALA A 77 -19.39 10.68 1.45
N PHE A 78 -19.70 10.12 0.27
CA PHE A 78 -20.95 10.37 -0.43
C PHE A 78 -22.17 9.89 0.37
N LYS A 79 -22.12 8.68 0.93
CA LYS A 79 -23.21 8.12 1.75
C LYS A 79 -23.32 8.78 3.12
N ASN A 80 -22.18 8.99 3.79
CA ASN A 80 -22.08 9.53 5.14
C ASN A 80 -21.58 10.97 5.10
N ASN A 81 -20.37 11.22 5.61
CA ASN A 81 -19.70 12.52 5.73
C ASN A 81 -18.18 12.29 5.86
N PHE A 82 -17.43 13.32 6.25
CA PHE A 82 -15.97 13.27 6.44
C PHE A 82 -15.51 12.63 7.76
N SER A 83 -16.37 11.95 8.50
CA SER A 83 -15.99 11.22 9.74
C SER A 83 -14.89 10.18 9.55
N PHE A 84 -14.66 9.65 8.34
CA PHE A 84 -13.55 8.74 8.07
C PHE A 84 -12.17 9.33 8.41
N ILE A 85 -12.02 10.67 8.40
CA ILE A 85 -10.78 11.39 8.75
C ILE A 85 -10.31 11.03 10.17
N GLN A 86 -11.23 10.71 11.08
CA GLN A 86 -10.92 10.34 12.47
C GLN A 86 -9.94 9.15 12.56
N ILE A 87 -10.13 8.15 11.69
CA ILE A 87 -9.24 6.98 11.60
C ILE A 87 -7.84 7.41 11.18
N TYR A 88 -7.72 8.31 10.21
CA TYR A 88 -6.43 8.79 9.73
C TYR A 88 -5.69 9.66 10.76
N ILE A 89 -6.40 10.43 11.59
CA ILE A 89 -5.79 11.15 12.72
C ILE A 89 -5.17 10.15 13.71
N GLY A 90 -5.90 9.08 14.05
CA GLY A 90 -5.40 8.01 14.93
C GLY A 90 -4.19 7.31 14.34
N ALA A 91 -4.25 7.00 13.05
CA ALA A 91 -3.15 6.40 12.29
C ALA A 91 -1.86 7.26 12.33
N ILE A 92 -1.97 8.57 12.13
CA ILE A 92 -0.83 9.50 12.24
C ILE A 92 -0.19 9.44 13.62
N ALA A 93 -1.00 9.44 14.68
CA ALA A 93 -0.49 9.33 16.05
C ALA A 93 0.25 8.00 16.29
N ALA A 94 -0.28 6.88 15.77
CA ALA A 94 0.39 5.58 15.83
C ALA A 94 1.72 5.58 15.09
N ARG A 95 1.77 6.13 13.87
CA ARG A 95 3.01 6.24 13.07
C ARG A 95 4.09 7.03 13.78
N PHE A 96 3.73 8.10 14.49
CA PHE A 96 4.68 8.84 15.31
C PHE A 96 5.30 7.96 16.41
N ILE A 97 4.46 7.20 17.12
CA ILE A 97 4.94 6.24 18.13
C ILE A 97 5.82 5.15 17.50
N ILE A 98 5.42 4.59 16.36
CA ILE A 98 6.22 3.58 15.65
C ILE A 98 7.60 4.12 15.28
N ALA A 99 7.65 5.33 14.71
CA ALA A 99 8.89 5.96 14.28
C ALA A 99 9.86 6.22 15.45
N VAL A 100 9.34 6.66 16.60
CA VAL A 100 10.17 7.03 17.77
C VAL A 100 10.53 5.82 18.63
N VAL A 101 9.64 4.83 18.75
CA VAL A 101 9.72 3.77 19.76
C VAL A 101 10.05 2.41 19.16
N PHE A 102 9.43 2.04 18.03
CA PHE A 102 9.58 0.71 17.43
C PHE A 102 10.75 0.68 16.47
N LEU A 103 10.84 1.67 15.58
CA LEU A 103 11.85 1.68 14.53
C LEU A 103 13.29 1.58 15.07
N PRO A 104 13.72 2.31 16.13
CA PRO A 104 15.08 2.16 16.66
C PRO A 104 15.37 0.77 17.25
N ARG A 105 14.34 0.01 17.64
CA ARG A 105 14.49 -1.35 18.18
C ARG A 105 14.45 -2.44 17.13
N VAL A 106 14.00 -2.12 15.91
CA VAL A 106 13.90 -3.09 14.81
C VAL A 106 15.02 -2.88 13.80
N TYR A 107 15.43 -1.62 13.59
CA TYR A 107 16.49 -1.25 12.66
C TYR A 107 17.79 -1.99 13.00
N ASP A 108 18.29 -2.79 12.03
CA ASP A 108 19.49 -3.65 12.13
C ASP A 108 19.46 -4.80 13.15
N GLN A 109 18.31 -5.17 13.72
CA GLN A 109 18.23 -6.23 14.75
C GLN A 109 17.91 -7.64 14.22
N GLY A 110 17.59 -7.78 12.93
CA GLY A 110 17.32 -9.07 12.29
C GLY A 110 16.71 -8.95 10.90
N LEU A 111 16.54 -10.09 10.22
CA LEU A 111 15.95 -10.14 8.87
C LEU A 111 14.42 -10.03 8.90
N THR A 112 13.80 -10.46 9.99
CA THR A 112 12.34 -10.41 10.16
C THR A 112 11.97 -9.75 11.48
N ILE A 113 10.87 -8.99 11.49
CA ILE A 113 10.37 -8.37 12.72
C ILE A 113 10.02 -9.41 13.78
N TYR A 114 9.58 -10.60 13.36
CA TYR A 114 9.30 -11.72 14.26
C TYR A 114 10.55 -12.29 14.93
N GLU A 115 11.70 -12.24 14.26
CA GLU A 115 12.99 -12.59 14.86
C GLU A 115 13.37 -11.57 15.93
N VAL A 116 13.22 -10.27 15.63
CA VAL A 116 13.48 -9.20 16.60
C VAL A 116 12.57 -9.34 17.82
N MET A 117 11.27 -9.60 17.62
CA MET A 117 10.32 -9.83 18.70
C MET A 117 10.67 -11.07 19.54
N ALA A 118 11.10 -12.17 18.91
CA ALA A 118 11.50 -13.37 19.63
C ALA A 118 12.77 -13.16 20.46
N LYS A 119 13.74 -12.39 19.95
CA LYS A 119 14.92 -11.96 20.71
C LYS A 119 14.52 -11.09 21.92
N ALA A 120 13.65 -10.10 21.70
CA ALA A 120 13.21 -9.18 22.74
C ALA A 120 12.39 -9.85 23.86
N THR A 121 11.61 -10.87 23.53
CA THR A 121 10.78 -11.63 24.49
C THR A 121 11.51 -12.81 25.14
N GLY A 122 12.69 -13.19 24.63
CA GLY A 122 13.40 -14.39 25.05
C GLY A 122 12.67 -15.69 24.71
N LEU A 123 11.72 -15.67 23.77
CA LEU A 123 10.87 -16.80 23.40
C LEU A 123 11.04 -17.19 21.93
N PRO A 124 12.02 -18.07 21.61
CA PRO A 124 12.26 -18.51 20.23
C PRO A 124 11.05 -19.17 19.56
N SER A 125 10.21 -19.86 20.34
CA SER A 125 8.97 -20.50 19.86
C SER A 125 7.94 -19.49 19.36
N GLY A 126 7.91 -18.27 19.93
CA GLY A 126 7.00 -17.20 19.52
C GLY A 126 7.22 -16.74 18.08
N ARG A 127 8.45 -16.83 17.57
CA ARG A 127 8.79 -16.43 16.18
C ARG A 127 7.91 -17.12 15.14
N ARG A 128 7.80 -18.46 15.22
CA ARG A 128 7.06 -19.26 14.24
C ARG A 128 5.57 -18.98 14.30
N THR A 129 5.03 -18.86 15.51
CA THR A 129 3.61 -18.58 15.74
C THR A 129 3.22 -17.23 15.13
N VAL A 130 3.96 -16.16 15.43
CA VAL A 130 3.65 -14.82 14.90
C VAL A 130 3.83 -14.78 13.37
N ALA A 131 4.88 -15.42 12.84
CA ALA A 131 5.08 -15.52 11.39
C ALA A 131 3.93 -16.25 10.67
N LEU A 132 3.37 -17.30 11.29
CA LEU A 132 2.20 -18.02 10.75
C LEU A 132 0.95 -17.13 10.74
N PHE A 133 0.64 -16.47 11.86
CA PHE A 133 -0.51 -15.55 11.96
C PHE A 133 -0.41 -14.41 10.96
N TYR A 134 0.78 -13.83 10.80
CA TYR A 134 1.04 -12.83 9.78
C TYR A 134 0.80 -13.40 8.38
N SER A 135 1.40 -14.55 8.06
CA SER A 135 1.28 -15.15 6.71
C SER A 135 -0.19 -15.41 6.35
N CYS A 136 -0.98 -15.98 7.26
CA CYS A 136 -2.41 -16.18 7.05
C CYS A 136 -3.16 -14.86 6.82
N SER A 137 -2.92 -13.86 7.69
CA SER A 137 -3.53 -12.54 7.58
C SER A 137 -3.17 -11.85 6.25
N LYS A 138 -1.92 -11.98 5.79
CA LYS A 138 -1.47 -11.41 4.51
C LYS A 138 -2.08 -12.11 3.31
N VAL A 139 -2.22 -13.44 3.32
CA VAL A 139 -2.88 -14.17 2.22
C VAL A 139 -4.32 -13.67 2.06
N VAL A 140 -5.06 -13.52 3.17
CA VAL A 140 -6.43 -12.98 3.14
C VAL A 140 -6.44 -11.54 2.64
N SER A 141 -5.57 -10.68 3.19
CA SER A 141 -5.49 -9.26 2.83
C SER A 141 -5.17 -9.05 1.35
N VAL A 142 -4.15 -9.75 0.82
CA VAL A 142 -3.76 -9.69 -0.60
C VAL A 142 -4.88 -10.25 -1.48
N GLY A 143 -5.53 -11.34 -1.08
CA GLY A 143 -6.68 -11.90 -1.80
C GLY A 143 -7.83 -10.91 -1.96
N VAL A 144 -8.21 -10.22 -0.88
CA VAL A 144 -9.25 -9.17 -0.91
C VAL A 144 -8.85 -8.00 -1.82
N ARG A 145 -7.59 -7.57 -1.78
CA ARG A 145 -7.07 -6.49 -2.63
C ARG A 145 -7.09 -6.87 -4.10
N LEU A 146 -6.60 -8.06 -4.45
CA LEU A 146 -6.60 -8.57 -5.82
C LEU A 146 -8.03 -8.72 -6.35
N PHE A 147 -8.93 -9.27 -5.55
CA PHE A 147 -10.35 -9.39 -5.91
C PHE A 147 -10.98 -8.01 -6.14
N SER A 148 -10.79 -7.06 -5.22
CA SER A 148 -11.35 -5.71 -5.35
C SER A 148 -10.82 -4.98 -6.59
N GLY A 149 -9.52 -5.07 -6.87
CA GLY A 149 -8.93 -4.51 -8.09
C GLY A 149 -9.45 -5.18 -9.36
N SER A 150 -9.64 -6.50 -9.33
CA SER A 150 -10.13 -7.26 -10.49
C SER A 150 -11.55 -6.89 -10.90
N ILE A 151 -12.40 -6.45 -9.98
CA ILE A 151 -13.76 -5.96 -10.29
C ILE A 151 -13.68 -4.74 -11.22
N LEU A 152 -12.74 -3.83 -10.97
CA LEU A 152 -12.56 -2.63 -11.77
C LEU A 152 -12.00 -2.94 -13.15
N VAL A 153 -11.01 -3.84 -13.20
CA VAL A 153 -10.44 -4.33 -14.45
C VAL A 153 -11.53 -5.04 -15.28
N ALA A 154 -12.33 -5.92 -14.66
CA ALA A 154 -13.44 -6.60 -15.31
C ALA A 154 -14.45 -5.61 -15.89
N GLN A 155 -14.85 -4.59 -15.12
CA GLN A 155 -15.77 -3.55 -15.55
C GLN A 155 -15.19 -2.72 -16.71
N PHE A 156 -13.92 -2.34 -16.64
CA PHE A 156 -13.25 -1.56 -17.68
C PHE A 156 -13.15 -2.33 -19.01
N PHE A 157 -12.71 -3.59 -18.95
CA PHE A 157 -12.51 -4.42 -20.14
C PHE A 157 -13.78 -5.14 -20.62
N GLY A 158 -14.87 -5.11 -19.84
CA GLY A 158 -16.11 -5.83 -20.17
C GLY A 158 -15.96 -7.35 -20.12
N VAL A 159 -15.06 -7.86 -19.27
CA VAL A 159 -14.82 -9.30 -19.05
C VAL A 159 -15.39 -9.74 -17.70
N SER A 160 -15.44 -11.05 -17.43
CA SER A 160 -15.86 -11.55 -16.13
C SER A 160 -14.79 -11.31 -15.06
N THR A 161 -15.20 -11.09 -13.80
CA THR A 161 -14.28 -10.90 -12.66
C THR A 161 -13.24 -12.03 -12.51
N PRO A 162 -13.59 -13.32 -12.67
CA PRO A 162 -12.59 -14.40 -12.62
C PRO A 162 -11.50 -14.29 -13.69
N VAL A 163 -11.85 -13.85 -14.91
CA VAL A 163 -10.89 -13.64 -16.00
C VAL A 163 -9.95 -12.49 -15.67
N ALA A 164 -10.50 -11.35 -15.24
CA ALA A 164 -9.70 -10.19 -14.81
C ALA A 164 -8.79 -10.53 -13.63
N LEU A 165 -9.30 -11.25 -12.63
CA LEU A 165 -8.54 -11.68 -11.45
C LEU A 165 -7.37 -12.57 -11.84
N THR A 166 -7.61 -13.55 -12.71
CA THR A 166 -6.57 -14.45 -13.20
C THR A 166 -5.50 -13.67 -13.98
N GLY A 167 -5.91 -12.77 -14.88
CA GLY A 167 -4.98 -11.94 -15.65
C GLY A 167 -4.10 -11.04 -14.79
N VAL A 168 -4.70 -10.28 -13.87
CA VAL A 168 -3.96 -9.39 -12.95
C VAL A 168 -3.01 -10.20 -12.06
N THR A 169 -3.46 -11.35 -11.54
CA THR A 169 -2.65 -12.20 -10.67
C THR A 169 -1.44 -12.78 -11.41
N LEU A 170 -1.65 -13.32 -12.61
CA LEU A 170 -0.56 -13.87 -13.42
C LEU A 170 0.46 -12.79 -13.79
N LEU A 171 0.00 -11.63 -14.27
CA LEU A 171 0.87 -10.50 -14.60
C LEU A 171 1.71 -10.09 -13.38
N THR A 172 1.06 -10.01 -12.21
CA THR A 172 1.71 -9.64 -10.96
C THR A 172 2.77 -10.65 -10.53
N LEU A 173 2.44 -11.94 -10.58
CA LEU A 173 3.38 -13.01 -10.23
C LEU A 173 4.61 -13.01 -11.13
N VAL A 174 4.43 -12.82 -12.45
CA VAL A 174 5.56 -12.86 -13.38
C VAL A 174 6.55 -11.73 -13.10
N TYR A 175 6.10 -10.47 -12.96
CA TYR A 175 7.06 -9.37 -12.76
C TYR A 175 7.75 -9.42 -11.39
N ILE A 176 7.06 -9.92 -10.34
CA ILE A 176 7.66 -10.08 -9.01
C ILE A 176 8.79 -11.10 -9.04
N GLN A 177 8.60 -12.23 -9.73
CA GLN A 177 9.62 -13.28 -9.81
C GLN A 177 10.87 -12.84 -10.58
N VAL A 178 10.73 -11.90 -11.52
CA VAL A 178 11.85 -11.44 -12.37
C VAL A 178 12.82 -10.51 -11.62
N GLY A 179 12.36 -9.69 -10.67
CA GLY A 179 13.18 -8.58 -10.16
C GLY A 179 13.24 -8.38 -8.63
N GLY A 180 12.61 -9.24 -7.83
CA GLY A 180 12.72 -9.20 -6.36
C GLY A 180 12.18 -7.91 -5.71
N LEU A 181 12.57 -7.64 -4.45
CA LEU A 181 12.06 -6.48 -3.70
C LEU A 181 12.33 -5.14 -4.41
N LYS A 182 13.49 -4.98 -5.05
CA LYS A 182 13.86 -3.74 -5.74
C LYS A 182 12.94 -3.43 -6.92
N ALA A 183 12.60 -4.44 -7.72
CA ALA A 183 11.61 -4.28 -8.78
C ALA A 183 10.25 -3.90 -8.22
N VAL A 184 9.79 -4.58 -7.16
CA VAL A 184 8.52 -4.25 -6.50
C VAL A 184 8.49 -2.79 -6.07
N VAL A 185 9.52 -2.32 -5.36
CA VAL A 185 9.62 -0.93 -4.88
C VAL A 185 9.59 0.08 -6.02
N ARG A 186 10.28 -0.19 -7.13
CA ARG A 186 10.29 0.74 -8.29
C ARG A 186 8.98 0.71 -9.07
N THR A 187 8.35 -0.46 -9.22
CA THR A 187 7.01 -0.55 -9.82
C THR A 187 5.97 0.14 -8.94
N ASP A 188 6.10 0.07 -7.61
CA ASP A 188 5.24 0.75 -6.66
C ASP A 188 5.31 2.29 -6.85
N ILE A 189 6.49 2.86 -7.09
CA ILE A 189 6.65 4.30 -7.37
C ILE A 189 5.90 4.71 -8.64
N LEU A 190 6.00 3.93 -9.72
CA LEU A 190 5.25 4.19 -10.94
C LEU A 190 3.74 4.14 -10.68
N GLN A 191 3.27 3.10 -9.99
CA GLN A 191 1.86 2.90 -9.66
C GLN A 191 1.32 4.03 -8.77
N LEU A 192 2.08 4.44 -7.74
CA LEU A 192 1.73 5.58 -6.90
C LEU A 192 1.66 6.88 -7.70
N SER A 193 2.59 7.09 -8.62
CA SER A 193 2.60 8.29 -9.48
C SER A 193 1.36 8.34 -10.37
N LEU A 194 1.03 7.22 -11.02
CA LEU A 194 -0.18 7.09 -11.84
C LEU A 194 -1.45 7.26 -11.01
N PHE A 195 -1.47 6.72 -9.80
CA PHE A 195 -2.57 6.87 -8.86
C PHE A 195 -2.80 8.34 -8.48
N ILE A 196 -1.74 9.07 -8.10
CA ILE A 196 -1.83 10.49 -7.74
C ILE A 196 -2.29 11.31 -8.94
N ILE A 197 -1.67 11.12 -10.11
CA ILE A 197 -2.04 11.84 -11.34
C ILE A 197 -3.50 11.58 -11.70
N GLY A 198 -3.94 10.32 -11.67
CA GLY A 198 -5.31 9.93 -11.99
C GLY A 198 -6.33 10.52 -11.00
N GLY A 199 -6.05 10.45 -9.69
CA GLY A 199 -6.89 11.03 -8.66
C GLY A 199 -7.00 12.56 -8.75
N THR A 200 -5.87 13.24 -8.98
CA THR A 200 -5.82 14.69 -9.18
C THR A 200 -6.55 15.11 -10.45
N LEU A 201 -6.37 14.39 -11.56
CA LEU A 201 -7.10 14.65 -12.79
C LEU A 201 -8.60 14.45 -12.60
N ALA A 202 -9.02 13.36 -11.95
CA ALA A 202 -10.41 13.12 -11.62
C ALA A 202 -10.98 14.29 -10.79
N HIS A 203 -10.25 14.73 -9.76
CA HIS A 203 -10.63 15.90 -8.95
C HIS A 203 -10.85 17.15 -9.79
N TYR A 204 -9.94 17.50 -10.72
CA TYR A 204 -10.13 18.66 -11.58
C TYR A 204 -11.26 18.51 -12.60
N LEU A 205 -11.64 17.29 -12.98
CA LEU A 205 -12.71 17.03 -13.93
C LEU A 205 -14.11 17.04 -13.28
N ILE A 206 -14.21 16.84 -11.96
CA ILE A 206 -15.51 16.78 -11.25
C ILE A 206 -16.40 18.00 -11.57
N PRO A 207 -15.94 19.27 -11.45
CA PRO A 207 -16.77 20.45 -11.76
C PRO A 207 -17.32 20.45 -13.18
N LYS A 208 -16.47 20.07 -14.14
CA LYS A 208 -16.85 20.03 -15.56
C LYS A 208 -17.91 18.96 -15.82
N VAL A 209 -17.82 17.81 -15.14
CA VAL A 209 -18.78 16.71 -15.27
C VAL A 209 -20.08 16.99 -14.52
N SER A 210 -20.01 17.63 -13.35
CA SER A 210 -21.19 17.99 -12.55
C SER A 210 -21.94 19.20 -13.11
N GLY A 211 -21.28 20.03 -13.91
CA GLY A 211 -21.82 21.31 -14.38
C GLY A 211 -21.91 22.36 -13.26
N GLN A 212 -21.14 22.19 -12.19
CA GLN A 212 -21.15 23.06 -11.01
C GLN A 212 -19.73 23.42 -10.58
N ASP A 213 -19.55 24.64 -10.09
CA ASP A 213 -18.26 25.08 -9.54
C ASP A 213 -17.96 24.41 -8.20
N TRP A 214 -16.67 24.28 -7.89
CA TRP A 214 -16.21 23.66 -6.63
C TRP A 214 -16.78 24.33 -5.38
N GLY A 215 -16.89 25.66 -5.39
CA GLY A 215 -17.44 26.42 -4.26
C GLY A 215 -18.88 26.03 -3.98
N ASP A 216 -19.73 26.00 -5.01
CA ASP A 216 -21.14 25.65 -4.88
C ASP A 216 -21.32 24.21 -4.42
N MET A 217 -20.57 23.28 -4.98
CA MET A 217 -20.59 21.87 -4.55
C MET A 217 -20.22 21.72 -3.07
N MET A 218 -19.23 22.48 -2.59
CA MET A 218 -18.82 22.45 -1.18
C MET A 218 -19.86 23.10 -0.26
N LEU A 219 -20.53 24.17 -0.69
CA LEU A 219 -21.63 24.77 0.06
C LEU A 219 -22.83 23.82 0.16
N MET A 220 -23.17 23.13 -0.92
CA MET A 220 -24.21 22.09 -0.89
C MET A 220 -23.83 20.93 0.02
N ALA A 221 -22.58 20.46 -0.04
CA ALA A 221 -22.08 19.42 0.83
C ALA A 221 -22.13 19.85 2.31
N GLN A 222 -21.77 21.10 2.62
CA GLN A 222 -21.85 21.65 3.97
C GLN A 222 -23.29 21.75 4.46
N ALA A 223 -24.20 22.30 3.64
CA ALA A 223 -25.63 22.39 3.96
C ALA A 223 -26.27 21.01 4.19
N ALA A 224 -25.79 19.97 3.48
CA ALA A 224 -26.19 18.59 3.66
C ALA A 224 -25.47 17.86 4.81
N GLY A 225 -24.63 18.55 5.60
CA GLY A 225 -23.89 17.97 6.72
C GLY A 225 -22.78 16.99 6.32
N LYS A 226 -22.39 16.95 5.05
CA LYS A 226 -21.39 16.01 4.49
C LYS A 226 -19.95 16.36 4.86
N THR A 227 -19.68 17.61 5.20
CA THR A 227 -18.33 18.08 5.53
C THR A 227 -17.97 17.92 7.01
N SER A 228 -18.91 17.51 7.85
CA SER A 228 -18.65 17.25 9.27
C SER A 228 -17.75 16.02 9.43
N PHE A 229 -16.69 16.18 10.21
CA PHE A 229 -15.79 15.09 10.60
C PHE A 229 -15.74 14.87 12.12
N VAL A 230 -16.34 15.74 12.93
CA VAL A 230 -16.51 15.54 14.38
C VAL A 230 -17.95 15.93 14.74
N ASP A 231 -18.63 15.03 15.46
CA ASP A 231 -19.88 15.36 16.13
C ASP A 231 -19.57 15.74 17.59
N PHE A 232 -19.74 17.01 17.92
CA PHE A 232 -19.48 17.51 19.28
C PHE A 232 -20.58 17.15 20.27
N THR A 233 -21.75 16.69 19.81
CA THR A 233 -22.85 16.26 20.69
C THR A 233 -22.64 14.85 21.22
N ASN A 234 -21.95 14.01 20.45
CA ASN A 234 -21.56 12.67 20.85
C ASN A 234 -20.08 12.43 20.50
N PRO A 235 -19.16 12.51 21.47
CA PRO A 235 -17.73 12.33 21.20
C PRO A 235 -17.33 10.86 20.96
N TRP A 236 -18.20 9.89 21.22
CA TRP A 236 -17.85 8.46 21.15
C TRP A 236 -17.39 8.00 19.76
N PRO A 237 -18.07 8.33 18.64
CA PRO A 237 -17.58 7.98 17.31
C PRO A 237 -16.19 8.54 17.04
N PHE A 238 -15.91 9.77 17.46
CA PHE A 238 -14.58 10.37 17.32
C PHE A 238 -13.51 9.60 18.10
N ILE A 239 -13.79 9.26 19.36
CA ILE A 239 -12.87 8.48 20.20
C ILE A 239 -12.65 7.08 19.60
N ILE A 240 -13.71 6.42 19.15
CA ILE A 240 -13.64 5.09 18.51
C ILE A 240 -12.84 5.17 17.20
N GLY A 241 -13.07 6.20 16.37
CA GLY A 241 -12.33 6.41 15.14
C GLY A 241 -10.84 6.64 15.41
N LEU A 242 -10.51 7.49 16.38
CA LEU A 242 -9.14 7.78 16.80
C LEU A 242 -8.43 6.54 17.34
N MET A 243 -9.04 5.86 18.31
CA MET A 243 -8.48 4.65 18.91
C MET A 243 -8.40 3.50 17.90
N GLY A 244 -9.43 3.35 17.06
CA GLY A 244 -9.47 2.35 16.00
C GLY A 244 -8.35 2.56 15.01
N GLY A 245 -8.17 3.78 14.49
CA GLY A 245 -7.07 4.13 13.60
C GLY A 245 -5.70 3.96 14.24
N PHE A 246 -5.56 4.38 15.50
CA PHE A 246 -4.30 4.20 16.25
C PHE A 246 -3.94 2.72 16.40
N LEU A 247 -4.85 1.89 16.92
CA LEU A 247 -4.60 0.47 17.13
C LEU A 247 -4.41 -0.28 15.81
N PHE A 248 -5.17 0.10 14.77
CA PHE A 248 -5.05 -0.47 13.44
C PHE A 248 -3.65 -0.21 12.85
N ASP A 249 -3.15 1.03 12.88
CA ASP A 249 -1.81 1.34 12.37
C ASP A 249 -0.70 0.77 13.25
N MET A 250 -0.87 0.75 14.58
CA MET A 250 0.06 0.04 15.47
C MET A 250 0.18 -1.45 15.09
N SER A 251 -0.92 -2.10 14.71
CA SER A 251 -0.89 -3.50 14.28
C SER A 251 -0.31 -3.68 12.87
N THR A 252 -0.67 -2.83 11.91
CA THR A 252 -0.29 -3.01 10.50
C THR A 252 1.05 -2.41 10.13
N HIS A 253 1.61 -1.49 10.93
CA HIS A 253 2.90 -0.84 10.65
C HIS A 253 3.89 -1.07 11.79
N GLY A 254 3.43 -1.37 13.00
CA GLY A 254 4.32 -1.69 14.12
C GLY A 254 4.86 -3.12 14.11
N VAL A 255 4.14 -4.09 13.51
CA VAL A 255 4.49 -5.52 13.58
C VAL A 255 4.42 -6.28 12.24
N ASP A 256 3.99 -5.64 11.15
CA ASP A 256 3.96 -6.28 9.83
C ASP A 256 5.34 -6.30 9.18
N GLN A 257 5.67 -7.45 8.58
CA GLN A 257 6.97 -7.68 7.96
C GLN A 257 7.19 -6.83 6.70
N ASP A 258 6.17 -6.57 5.88
CA ASP A 258 6.32 -5.84 4.62
C ASP A 258 6.58 -4.34 4.80
N PHE A 259 6.07 -3.75 5.88
CA PHE A 259 6.44 -2.39 6.28
C PHE A 259 7.86 -2.37 6.85
N ALA A 260 8.15 -3.27 7.81
CA ALA A 260 9.47 -3.34 8.44
C ALA A 260 10.59 -3.56 7.40
N GLN A 261 10.40 -4.47 6.44
CA GLN A 261 11.35 -4.77 5.36
C GLN A 261 11.72 -3.54 4.53
N ARG A 262 10.74 -2.71 4.17
CA ARG A 262 10.99 -1.52 3.35
C ARG A 262 11.79 -0.47 4.10
N ILE A 263 11.58 -0.35 5.42
CA ILE A 263 12.33 0.62 6.21
C ILE A 263 13.74 0.12 6.52
N THR A 264 13.91 -1.17 6.85
CA THR A 264 15.22 -1.75 7.18
C THR A 264 16.09 -2.05 5.95
N ALA A 265 15.52 -1.96 4.74
CA ALA A 265 16.24 -1.98 3.48
C ALA A 265 16.88 -0.62 3.09
N ASN A 266 16.78 0.40 3.94
CA ASN A 266 17.56 1.63 3.79
C ASN A 266 18.98 1.47 4.36
N LYS A 267 19.92 2.30 3.89
CA LYS A 267 21.29 2.36 4.45
C LYS A 267 21.35 2.99 5.85
N SER A 268 20.44 3.93 6.13
CA SER A 268 20.42 4.73 7.34
C SER A 268 18.99 4.85 7.87
N ILE A 269 18.84 4.83 9.21
CA ILE A 269 17.56 5.09 9.89
C ILE A 269 17.12 6.56 9.74
N ARG A 270 18.05 7.48 9.48
CA ARG A 270 17.78 8.93 9.33
C ARG A 270 17.67 9.39 7.87
N GLY A 271 17.63 8.46 6.92
CA GLY A 271 17.86 8.76 5.50
C GLY A 271 19.34 8.87 5.18
#